data_AF-A0A6S7LUB9-F1
#
_entry.id   AF-A0A6S7LUB9-F1
#
_cell.length_a   1.000
_cell.length_b   1.000
_cell.length_c   1.000
_cell.angle_alpha   90.00
_cell.angle_beta   90.00
_cell.angle_gamma   90.00
#
_symmetry.space_group_name_H-M   'P 1'
#
loop_
_entity.id
_entity.type
_entity.pdbx_description
1 polymer ?
#
loop_
_entity_poly.entity_id
_entity_poly.type
_entity_poly.pdbx_seq_one_letter_code
_entity_poly.pdbx_strand_id
1 'polypeptide(L)'
;FLWKSTECCCRSPNDECSDICNCIDIGTRLKSVPCIFLQEDKTFVKADQLVFKLSENSPLKPFLYPVPREFGELEHFLKRLGATEKPTPLQIAYVLNSIHNEVGEGALSTEVEENVKYAMHMLFELLSKGGSAAGINELYLPNESKQLVKSSDMVCKVSSRFTEVIENLQRPILLRFEECGLNKIADDYIDALPKSLRPTKFDEIFREEVNPECNVCICPEAQHGSTCKFQQQFEDLLRSDQFQVGLKRLLMENRQDPQEFEQRMKKLQTDVKTKCTGFENIKIHIIDRNTDEVVDKLEDSCYAVQGEGTWSLYMQHDFKDDKNSVSTGTCVNKILGDCIQKEKGMIAMLGCSSPSEITRALDKLGITRSTFKADNDFTDFDDEQVPGLGHHGGGGGGGGVGPPR
;
A
#
# COMPACT_ATOMS: atom_id res chain seq x y z
N PHE A 1 -10.45 -38.79 36.84
CA PHE A 1 -9.88 -39.09 35.50
C PHE A 1 -8.83 -38.04 35.08
N LEU A 2 -9.12 -36.73 35.18
CA LEU A 2 -8.17 -35.67 34.80
C LEU A 2 -6.95 -35.51 35.72
N TRP A 3 -7.04 -35.87 37.01
CA TRP A 3 -5.91 -35.73 37.97
C TRP A 3 -4.69 -36.63 37.67
N LYS A 4 -4.89 -37.81 37.07
CA LYS A 4 -3.75 -38.64 36.61
C LYS A 4 -3.14 -38.15 35.29
N SER A 5 -3.74 -37.11 34.69
CA SER A 5 -3.31 -36.50 33.42
C SER A 5 -2.53 -35.19 33.64
N THR A 6 -2.59 -34.65 34.86
CA THR A 6 -1.80 -33.48 35.30
C THR A 6 -0.40 -33.86 35.79
N GLU A 7 -0.10 -35.16 35.96
CA GLU A 7 1.26 -35.69 36.15
C GLU A 7 2.02 -35.76 34.82
N CYS A 8 1.92 -34.71 34.02
CA CYS A 8 2.85 -34.55 32.92
C CYS A 8 4.21 -34.21 33.51
N CYS A 9 5.23 -35.02 33.24
CA CYS A 9 6.60 -34.76 33.71
C CYS A 9 7.21 -33.49 33.08
N CYS A 10 6.59 -32.97 32.02
CA CYS A 10 7.00 -31.73 31.36
C CYS A 10 6.44 -30.53 32.11
N ARG A 11 7.35 -29.61 32.46
CA ARG A 11 7.00 -28.38 33.19
C ARG A 11 6.58 -27.26 32.22
N SER A 12 6.98 -27.34 30.95
CA SER A 12 6.62 -26.39 29.90
C SER A 12 5.70 -27.03 28.84
N PRO A 13 4.72 -26.29 28.31
CA PRO A 13 3.90 -26.73 27.17
C PRO A 13 4.71 -26.98 25.89
N ASN A 14 5.91 -26.40 25.81
CA ASN A 14 6.82 -26.56 24.66
C ASN A 14 7.81 -27.72 24.82
N ASP A 15 7.85 -28.38 25.99
CA ASP A 15 8.72 -29.53 26.20
C ASP A 15 8.12 -30.76 25.51
N GLU A 16 8.96 -31.49 24.78
CA GLU A 16 8.57 -32.79 24.25
C GLU A 16 8.21 -33.73 25.41
N CYS A 17 7.02 -34.34 25.33
CA CYS A 17 6.68 -35.41 26.24
C CYS A 17 7.33 -36.71 25.81
N SER A 18 7.78 -37.50 26.79
CA SER A 18 8.09 -38.89 26.53
C SER A 18 6.83 -39.62 26.07
N ASP A 19 7.01 -40.64 25.23
CA ASP A 19 5.93 -41.52 24.72
C ASP A 19 5.08 -42.18 25.82
N ILE A 20 5.58 -42.15 27.07
CA ILE A 20 4.95 -42.71 28.26
C ILE A 20 3.92 -41.73 28.88
N CYS A 21 3.88 -40.45 28.45
CA CYS A 21 2.93 -39.49 28.97
C CYS A 21 1.54 -39.65 28.34
N ASN A 22 0.54 -39.99 29.16
CA ASN A 22 -0.88 -40.03 28.78
C ASN A 22 -1.41 -38.71 28.18
N CYS A 23 -0.70 -37.60 28.40
CA CYS A 23 -1.02 -36.31 27.84
C CYS A 23 -0.88 -36.24 26.31
N ILE A 24 -0.05 -37.09 25.68
CA ILE A 24 0.04 -37.20 24.21
C ILE A 24 -1.20 -37.88 23.65
N ASP A 25 -1.64 -38.99 24.27
CA ASP A 25 -2.85 -39.72 23.84
C ASP A 25 -4.11 -38.86 23.99
N ILE A 26 -4.28 -38.22 25.15
CA ILE A 26 -5.40 -37.30 25.39
C ILE A 26 -5.34 -36.13 24.41
N GLY A 27 -4.15 -35.58 24.18
CA GLY A 27 -3.91 -34.51 23.21
C GLY A 27 -4.40 -34.89 21.81
N THR A 28 -3.94 -36.02 21.30
CA THR A 28 -4.28 -36.54 19.98
C THR A 28 -5.78 -36.79 19.83
N ARG A 29 -6.42 -37.33 20.88
CA ARG A 29 -7.84 -37.68 20.84
C ARG A 29 -8.80 -36.49 20.97
N LEU A 30 -8.40 -35.43 21.67
CA LEU A 30 -9.26 -34.29 21.96
C LEU A 30 -8.97 -33.04 21.12
N LYS A 31 -7.81 -32.95 20.46
CA LYS A 31 -7.39 -31.77 19.68
C LYS A 31 -8.42 -31.27 18.66
N SER A 32 -9.13 -32.19 18.01
CA SER A 32 -10.16 -31.86 17.01
C SER A 32 -11.59 -31.88 17.55
N VAL A 33 -11.79 -32.13 18.85
CA VAL A 33 -13.11 -32.27 19.46
C VAL A 33 -13.51 -30.95 20.14
N PRO A 34 -14.71 -30.40 19.86
CA PRO A 34 -15.22 -29.26 20.61
C PRO A 34 -15.66 -29.72 22.01
N CYS A 35 -14.73 -29.75 22.97
CA CYS A 35 -14.96 -30.28 24.31
C CYS A 35 -14.80 -29.25 25.43
N ILE A 36 -14.48 -28.00 25.12
CA ILE A 36 -14.32 -26.93 26.12
C ILE A 36 -15.56 -26.07 26.12
N PHE A 37 -16.30 -26.10 27.22
CA PHE A 37 -17.53 -25.32 27.37
C PHE A 37 -17.20 -23.90 27.82
N LEU A 38 -17.61 -22.91 27.04
CA LEU A 38 -17.53 -21.49 27.38
C LEU A 38 -18.87 -21.05 27.95
N GLN A 39 -18.90 -20.74 29.26
CA GLN A 39 -20.16 -20.45 29.96
C GLN A 39 -20.84 -19.16 29.47
N GLU A 40 -20.06 -18.11 29.19
CA GLU A 40 -20.57 -16.83 28.70
C GLU A 40 -21.15 -16.96 27.29
N ASP A 41 -20.43 -17.63 26.40
CA ASP A 41 -20.83 -17.83 25.00
C ASP A 41 -21.80 -19.01 24.81
N LYS A 42 -22.05 -19.80 25.87
CA LYS A 42 -22.92 -20.99 25.91
C LYS A 42 -22.65 -22.00 24.79
N THR A 43 -21.38 -22.20 24.47
CA THR A 43 -20.95 -23.04 23.35
C THR A 43 -19.78 -23.95 23.72
N PHE A 44 -19.64 -25.05 23.00
CA PHE A 44 -18.46 -25.91 23.07
C PHE A 44 -17.50 -25.56 21.93
N VAL A 45 -16.24 -25.32 22.28
CA VAL A 45 -15.20 -24.98 21.30
C VAL A 45 -14.05 -25.98 21.34
N LYS A 46 -13.32 -26.06 20.22
CA LYS A 46 -12.03 -26.75 20.17
C LYS A 46 -10.99 -25.88 20.87
N ALA A 47 -9.95 -26.50 21.41
CA ALA A 47 -8.89 -25.75 22.08
C ALA A 47 -8.08 -24.87 21.11
N ASP A 48 -7.97 -25.25 19.83
CA ASP A 48 -7.33 -24.43 18.79
C ASP A 48 -8.08 -23.12 18.49
N GLN A 49 -9.30 -22.96 19.00
CA GLN A 49 -10.05 -21.70 18.95
C GLN A 49 -9.81 -20.80 20.18
N LEU A 50 -8.98 -21.23 21.13
CA LEU A 50 -8.70 -20.49 22.36
C LEU A 50 -7.35 -19.77 22.31
N VAL A 51 -7.34 -18.54 22.82
CA VAL A 51 -6.16 -17.69 22.88
C VAL A 51 -6.03 -17.04 24.26
N PHE A 52 -4.88 -17.19 24.92
CA PHE A 52 -4.68 -16.62 26.27
C PHE A 52 -4.65 -15.08 26.27
N LYS A 53 -3.96 -14.48 25.29
CA LYS A 53 -3.84 -13.02 25.16
C LYS A 53 -4.75 -12.48 24.06
N LEU A 54 -6.06 -12.66 24.25
CA LEU A 54 -7.11 -12.08 23.41
C LEU A 54 -8.10 -11.30 24.29
N SER A 55 -8.64 -10.20 23.76
CA SER A 55 -9.63 -9.39 24.47
C SER A 55 -10.95 -10.14 24.65
N GLU A 56 -11.63 -9.95 25.79
CA GLU A 56 -12.97 -10.50 26.05
C GLU A 56 -14.01 -10.04 24.99
N ASN A 57 -13.86 -8.80 24.51
CA ASN A 57 -14.71 -8.20 23.48
C ASN A 57 -14.09 -8.29 22.08
N SER A 58 -13.32 -9.34 21.79
CA SER A 58 -12.68 -9.48 20.47
C SER A 58 -13.71 -9.63 19.35
N PRO A 59 -13.58 -8.88 18.24
CA PRO A 59 -14.45 -9.01 17.06
C PRO A 59 -14.20 -10.32 16.27
N LEU A 60 -13.32 -11.20 16.75
CA LEU A 60 -13.08 -12.52 16.16
C LEU A 60 -14.07 -13.60 16.65
N LYS A 61 -14.90 -13.30 17.65
CA LYS A 61 -16.02 -14.18 18.02
C LYS A 61 -17.03 -14.22 16.85
N PRO A 62 -17.69 -15.37 16.60
CA PRO A 62 -17.67 -16.62 17.37
C PRO A 62 -16.60 -17.64 16.92
N PHE A 63 -15.57 -17.22 16.17
CA PHE A 63 -14.61 -18.17 15.60
C PHE A 63 -13.35 -18.34 16.44
N LEU A 64 -12.95 -17.30 17.17
CA LEU A 64 -11.81 -17.29 18.08
C LEU A 64 -12.18 -16.64 19.41
N TYR A 65 -11.79 -17.28 20.51
CA TYR A 65 -12.20 -16.89 21.86
C TYR A 65 -11.00 -16.67 22.79
N PRO A 66 -11.13 -15.73 23.74
CA PRO A 66 -10.20 -15.66 24.86
C PRO A 66 -10.32 -16.91 25.73
N VAL A 67 -9.24 -17.33 26.38
CA VAL A 67 -9.31 -18.35 27.42
C VAL A 67 -10.02 -17.76 28.65
N PRO A 68 -11.11 -18.36 29.15
CA PRO A 68 -11.75 -17.94 30.40
C PRO A 68 -10.79 -18.01 31.58
N ARG A 69 -10.93 -17.08 32.54
CA ARG A 69 -10.00 -16.93 33.67
C ARG A 69 -9.97 -18.18 34.56
N GLU A 70 -11.11 -18.83 34.71
CA GLU A 70 -11.28 -20.09 35.43
C GLU A 70 -10.47 -21.25 34.83
N PHE A 71 -10.06 -21.16 33.55
CA PHE A 71 -9.23 -22.18 32.91
C PHE A 71 -7.73 -21.84 32.94
N GLY A 72 -7.33 -20.78 33.65
CA GLY A 72 -5.91 -20.41 33.78
C GLY A 72 -5.03 -21.54 34.33
N GLU A 73 -5.51 -22.31 35.30
CA GLU A 73 -4.79 -23.47 35.85
C GLU A 73 -4.63 -24.63 34.84
N LEU A 74 -5.45 -24.64 33.79
CA LEU A 74 -5.42 -25.64 32.72
C LEU A 74 -4.55 -25.22 31.54
N GLU A 75 -3.75 -24.14 31.66
CA GLU A 75 -2.97 -23.57 30.56
C GLU A 75 -2.15 -24.62 29.80
N HIS A 76 -1.37 -25.42 30.54
CA HIS A 76 -0.54 -26.46 29.96
C HIS A 76 -1.35 -27.51 29.19
N PHE A 77 -2.53 -27.89 29.71
CA PHE A 77 -3.42 -28.83 29.06
C PHE A 77 -4.05 -28.23 27.79
N LEU A 78 -4.57 -27.00 27.87
CA LEU A 78 -5.19 -26.31 26.74
C LEU A 78 -4.21 -26.08 25.59
N LYS A 79 -2.97 -25.67 25.90
CA LYS A 79 -1.91 -25.48 24.89
C LYS A 79 -1.59 -26.77 24.14
N ARG A 80 -1.58 -27.92 24.83
CA ARG A 80 -1.41 -29.24 24.19
C ARG A 80 -2.56 -29.61 23.26
N LEU A 81 -3.76 -29.16 23.58
CA LEU A 81 -4.92 -29.33 22.72
C LEU A 81 -4.96 -28.35 21.54
N GLY A 82 -4.08 -27.34 21.52
CA GLY A 82 -3.94 -26.39 20.42
C GLY A 82 -4.20 -24.94 20.78
N ALA A 83 -4.54 -24.62 22.03
CA ALA A 83 -4.69 -23.23 22.46
C ALA A 83 -3.36 -22.47 22.32
N THR A 84 -3.43 -21.20 21.96
CA THR A 84 -2.24 -20.40 21.66
C THR A 84 -2.08 -19.26 22.65
N GLU A 85 -0.83 -18.86 22.88
CA GLU A 85 -0.54 -17.72 23.76
C GLU A 85 -1.08 -16.41 23.17
N LYS A 86 -0.89 -16.22 21.87
CA LYS A 86 -1.34 -15.06 21.07
C LYS A 86 -1.98 -15.58 19.78
N PRO A 87 -2.82 -14.79 19.10
CA PRO A 87 -3.37 -15.19 17.82
C PRO A 87 -2.26 -15.54 16.82
N THR A 88 -2.47 -16.60 16.06
CA THR A 88 -1.54 -17.06 15.01
C THR A 88 -2.11 -16.76 13.61
N PRO A 89 -1.28 -16.60 12.57
CA PRO A 89 -1.78 -16.44 11.20
C PRO A 89 -2.76 -17.55 10.78
N LEU A 90 -2.51 -18.80 11.20
CA LEU A 90 -3.39 -19.93 10.93
C LEU A 90 -4.78 -19.77 11.58
N GLN A 91 -4.84 -19.31 12.83
CA GLN A 91 -6.11 -19.04 13.51
C GLN A 91 -6.86 -17.88 12.85
N ILE A 92 -6.17 -16.81 12.44
CA ILE A 92 -6.82 -15.68 11.77
C ILE A 92 -7.32 -16.08 10.37
N ALA A 93 -6.55 -16.88 9.62
CA ALA A 93 -7.02 -17.45 8.36
C ALA A 93 -8.25 -18.34 8.56
N TYR A 94 -8.29 -19.15 9.63
CA TYR A 94 -9.48 -19.92 9.98
C TYR A 94 -10.71 -19.04 10.26
N VAL A 95 -10.54 -17.90 10.95
CA VAL A 95 -11.63 -16.93 11.17
C VAL A 95 -12.18 -16.44 9.83
N LEU A 96 -11.31 -15.95 8.93
CA LEU A 96 -11.70 -15.46 7.61
C LEU A 96 -12.41 -16.53 6.78
N ASN A 97 -11.89 -17.76 6.78
CA ASN A 97 -12.51 -18.88 6.07
C ASN A 97 -13.87 -19.26 6.67
N SER A 98 -14.03 -19.15 7.99
CA SER A 98 -15.30 -19.43 8.67
C SER A 98 -16.36 -18.37 8.36
N ILE A 99 -15.97 -17.09 8.34
CA ILE A 99 -16.85 -15.99 7.89
C ILE A 99 -17.29 -16.22 6.45
N HIS A 100 -16.36 -16.57 5.55
CA HIS A 100 -16.69 -16.89 4.16
C HIS A 100 -17.70 -18.05 4.07
N ASN A 101 -17.54 -19.11 4.87
CA ASN A 101 -18.47 -20.24 4.86
C ASN A 101 -19.88 -19.87 5.35
N GLU A 102 -20.02 -18.86 6.22
CA GLU A 102 -21.32 -18.38 6.69
C GLU A 102 -21.99 -17.41 5.70
N VAL A 103 -21.21 -16.51 5.08
CA VAL A 103 -21.73 -15.47 4.17
C VAL A 103 -21.88 -15.99 2.73
N GLY A 104 -21.02 -16.93 2.32
CA GLY A 104 -20.90 -17.37 0.94
C GLY A 104 -20.30 -16.29 0.02
N GLU A 105 -20.72 -16.29 -1.24
CA GLU A 105 -20.25 -15.36 -2.28
C GLU A 105 -20.94 -13.97 -2.22
N GLY A 106 -21.80 -13.75 -1.22
CA GLY A 106 -22.55 -12.50 -1.06
C GLY A 106 -21.69 -11.32 -0.56
N ALA A 107 -22.20 -10.11 -0.73
CA ALA A 107 -21.61 -8.92 -0.13
C ALA A 107 -21.74 -8.95 1.41
N LEU A 108 -20.68 -8.56 2.09
CA LEU A 108 -20.59 -8.49 3.55
C LEU A 108 -21.53 -7.38 4.08
N SER A 109 -22.19 -7.65 5.20
CA SER A 109 -22.86 -6.60 5.97
C SER A 109 -21.82 -5.67 6.60
N THR A 110 -22.21 -4.43 6.95
CA THR A 110 -21.28 -3.46 7.56
C THR A 110 -20.58 -4.00 8.81
N GLU A 111 -21.31 -4.72 9.67
CA GLU A 111 -20.74 -5.32 10.89
C GLU A 111 -19.71 -6.41 10.56
N VAL A 112 -20.04 -7.30 9.62
CA VAL A 112 -19.11 -8.37 9.20
C VAL A 112 -17.89 -7.78 8.47
N GLU A 113 -18.09 -6.72 7.70
CA GLU A 113 -17.02 -6.00 7.00
C GLU A 113 -15.97 -5.47 7.99
N GLU A 114 -16.38 -4.87 9.12
CA GLU A 114 -15.43 -4.41 10.14
C GLU A 114 -14.65 -5.57 10.78
N ASN A 115 -15.32 -6.69 11.07
CA ASN A 115 -14.67 -7.88 11.61
C ASN A 115 -13.65 -8.47 10.62
N VAL A 116 -13.99 -8.50 9.33
CA VAL A 116 -13.10 -8.97 8.26
C VAL A 116 -11.89 -8.03 8.09
N LYS A 117 -12.11 -6.71 8.09
CA LYS A 117 -11.02 -5.71 8.05
C LYS A 117 -10.08 -5.87 9.24
N TYR A 118 -10.62 -6.09 10.44
CA TYR A 118 -9.82 -6.35 11.64
C TYR A 118 -9.03 -7.68 11.56
N ALA A 119 -9.66 -8.75 11.06
CA ALA A 119 -8.96 -10.02 10.86
C ALA A 119 -7.84 -9.89 9.82
N MET A 120 -8.09 -9.22 8.69
CA MET A 120 -7.05 -8.94 7.69
C MET A 120 -5.90 -8.12 8.29
N HIS A 121 -6.21 -7.08 9.06
CA HIS A 121 -5.20 -6.29 9.79
C HIS A 121 -4.27 -7.17 10.62
N MET A 122 -4.84 -7.99 11.51
CA MET A 122 -4.04 -8.86 12.37
C MET A 122 -3.25 -9.91 11.59
N LEU A 123 -3.83 -10.50 10.54
CA LEU A 123 -3.14 -11.50 9.73
C LEU A 123 -1.83 -10.94 9.19
N PHE A 124 -1.90 -9.79 8.53
CA PHE A 124 -0.73 -9.17 7.91
C PHE A 124 0.22 -8.54 8.93
N GLU A 125 -0.26 -8.09 10.09
CA GLU A 125 0.60 -7.66 11.19
C GLU A 125 1.43 -8.84 11.76
N LEU A 126 0.79 -9.99 11.96
CA LEU A 126 1.45 -11.21 12.44
C LEU A 126 2.48 -11.72 11.44
N LEU A 127 2.12 -11.82 10.16
CA LEU A 127 3.03 -12.25 9.10
C LEU A 127 4.22 -11.29 8.96
N SER A 128 3.97 -9.98 9.00
CA SER A 128 5.00 -8.94 8.99
C SER A 128 6.01 -9.04 10.15
N LYS A 129 5.61 -9.63 11.28
CA LYS A 129 6.45 -9.82 12.47
C LYS A 129 7.15 -11.18 12.49
N GLY A 130 7.17 -11.90 11.36
CA GLY A 130 7.78 -13.22 11.22
C GLY A 130 6.87 -14.38 11.61
N GLY A 131 5.55 -14.14 11.72
CA GLY A 131 4.57 -15.19 11.91
C GLY A 131 4.56 -16.16 10.73
N SER A 132 4.36 -17.45 11.00
CA SER A 132 4.36 -18.48 9.97
C SER A 132 2.97 -18.64 9.34
N ALA A 133 2.92 -18.68 8.01
CA ALA A 133 1.74 -19.07 7.23
C ALA A 133 1.62 -20.60 7.05
N ALA A 134 2.44 -21.39 7.75
CA ALA A 134 2.41 -22.85 7.64
C ALA A 134 1.03 -23.41 8.04
N GLY A 135 0.53 -24.35 7.23
CA GLY A 135 -0.77 -24.99 7.43
C GLY A 135 -1.97 -24.21 6.84
N ILE A 136 -1.75 -22.99 6.34
CA ILE A 136 -2.79 -22.26 5.60
C ILE A 136 -2.80 -22.78 4.15
N ASN A 137 -3.82 -23.56 3.82
CA ASN A 137 -3.99 -24.11 2.45
C ASN A 137 -4.81 -23.17 1.57
N GLU A 138 -5.77 -22.46 2.17
CA GLU A 138 -6.64 -21.50 1.51
C GLU A 138 -6.82 -20.28 2.42
N LEU A 139 -6.84 -19.10 1.80
CA LEU A 139 -7.01 -17.84 2.48
C LEU A 139 -8.03 -17.01 1.70
N TYR A 140 -9.11 -16.60 2.38
CA TYR A 140 -10.09 -15.69 1.83
C TYR A 140 -9.83 -14.28 2.39
N LEU A 141 -9.80 -13.29 1.50
CA LEU A 141 -9.54 -11.89 1.83
C LEU A 141 -10.65 -11.00 1.24
N PRO A 142 -10.93 -9.83 1.83
CA PRO A 142 -11.92 -8.92 1.29
C PRO A 142 -11.48 -8.35 -0.07
N ASN A 143 -12.40 -8.26 -1.01
CA ASN A 143 -12.24 -7.51 -2.26
C ASN A 143 -12.87 -6.09 -2.16
N GLU A 144 -12.63 -5.23 -3.15
CA GLU A 144 -13.21 -3.88 -3.21
C GLU A 144 -14.76 -3.89 -3.32
N SER A 145 -15.34 -5.00 -3.81
CA SER A 145 -16.80 -5.22 -3.87
C SER A 145 -17.41 -5.74 -2.57
N LYS A 146 -16.66 -5.72 -1.46
CA LYS A 146 -17.09 -6.16 -0.12
C LYS A 146 -17.48 -7.64 -0.06
N GLN A 147 -16.75 -8.51 -0.75
CA GLN A 147 -16.91 -9.97 -0.68
C GLN A 147 -15.63 -10.61 -0.13
N LEU A 148 -15.75 -11.77 0.48
CA LEU A 148 -14.59 -12.60 0.80
C LEU A 148 -14.29 -13.52 -0.39
N VAL A 149 -13.12 -13.33 -1.00
CA VAL A 149 -12.69 -14.09 -2.18
C VAL A 149 -11.36 -14.76 -1.89
N LYS A 150 -11.15 -15.94 -2.47
CA LYS A 150 -9.88 -16.65 -2.37
C LYS A 150 -8.74 -15.76 -2.87
N SER A 151 -7.76 -15.55 -2.00
CA SER A 151 -6.65 -14.61 -2.21
C SER A 151 -5.88 -14.89 -3.51
N SER A 152 -5.66 -16.16 -3.84
CA SER A 152 -4.98 -16.58 -5.08
C SER A 152 -5.70 -16.20 -6.38
N ASP A 153 -7.01 -15.93 -6.30
CA ASP A 153 -7.86 -15.70 -7.46
C ASP A 153 -8.06 -14.19 -7.72
N MET A 154 -7.52 -13.35 -6.84
CA MET A 154 -7.62 -11.90 -6.91
C MET A 154 -6.44 -11.24 -7.59
N VAL A 155 -6.70 -10.03 -8.11
CA VAL A 155 -5.68 -9.12 -8.61
C VAL A 155 -5.39 -8.05 -7.55
N CYS A 156 -4.13 -7.67 -7.41
CA CYS A 156 -3.70 -6.60 -6.51
C CYS A 156 -2.82 -5.58 -7.24
N LYS A 157 -2.52 -4.46 -6.56
CA LYS A 157 -1.75 -3.32 -7.10
C LYS A 157 -2.35 -2.76 -8.40
N VAL A 158 -3.68 -2.72 -8.46
CA VAL A 158 -4.41 -2.14 -9.59
C VAL A 158 -4.40 -0.62 -9.45
N SER A 159 -3.88 0.08 -10.45
CA SER A 159 -4.02 1.53 -10.52
C SER A 159 -5.48 1.90 -10.85
N SER A 160 -6.00 2.99 -10.31
CA SER A 160 -7.39 3.43 -10.51
C SER A 160 -7.78 3.61 -11.98
N ARG A 161 -6.82 3.87 -12.87
CA ARG A 161 -7.01 3.92 -14.33
C ARG A 161 -7.40 2.58 -14.97
N PHE A 162 -7.25 1.46 -14.25
CA PHE A 162 -7.59 0.11 -14.72
C PHE A 162 -8.81 -0.47 -14.01
N THR A 163 -9.48 0.29 -13.14
CA THR A 163 -10.64 -0.23 -12.39
C THR A 163 -11.72 -0.75 -13.33
N GLU A 164 -12.12 0.04 -14.33
CA GLU A 164 -13.13 -0.37 -15.32
C GLU A 164 -12.67 -1.58 -16.16
N VAL A 165 -11.39 -1.63 -16.53
CA VAL A 165 -10.81 -2.78 -17.25
C VAL A 165 -10.93 -4.05 -16.42
N ILE A 166 -10.56 -3.99 -15.14
CA ILE A 166 -10.61 -5.16 -14.26
C ILE A 166 -12.06 -5.58 -13.97
N GLU A 167 -12.97 -4.63 -13.84
CA GLU A 167 -14.42 -4.90 -13.73
C GLU A 167 -14.95 -5.61 -14.99
N ASN A 168 -14.59 -5.15 -16.20
CA ASN A 168 -14.96 -5.79 -17.46
C ASN A 168 -14.43 -7.23 -17.55
N LEU A 169 -13.21 -7.45 -17.06
CA LEU A 169 -12.58 -8.77 -17.01
C LEU A 169 -13.12 -9.65 -15.87
N GLN A 170 -14.06 -9.15 -15.06
CA GLN A 170 -14.68 -9.84 -13.92
C GLN A 170 -13.66 -10.41 -12.94
N ARG A 171 -12.53 -9.71 -12.76
CA ARG A 171 -11.47 -10.14 -11.85
C ARG A 171 -11.60 -9.40 -10.51
N PRO A 172 -11.72 -10.12 -9.39
CA PRO A 172 -11.88 -9.49 -8.08
C PRO A 172 -10.59 -8.75 -7.67
N ILE A 173 -10.74 -7.48 -7.26
CA ILE A 173 -9.63 -6.63 -6.81
C ILE A 173 -9.51 -6.76 -5.29
N LEU A 174 -8.33 -7.11 -4.79
CA LEU A 174 -8.05 -7.12 -3.35
C LEU A 174 -8.34 -5.74 -2.73
N LEU A 175 -9.06 -5.72 -1.61
CA LEU A 175 -9.29 -4.49 -0.84
C LEU A 175 -7.96 -3.84 -0.45
N ARG A 176 -7.89 -2.52 -0.59
CA ARG A 176 -6.68 -1.74 -0.25
C ARG A 176 -6.29 -1.93 1.22
N PHE A 177 -5.01 -2.17 1.45
CA PHE A 177 -4.46 -2.43 2.78
C PHE A 177 -4.74 -1.28 3.77
N GLU A 178 -4.73 -0.04 3.27
CA GLU A 178 -4.99 1.17 4.04
C GLU A 178 -6.41 1.19 4.60
N GLU A 179 -7.39 0.60 3.91
CA GLU A 179 -8.77 0.46 4.40
C GLU A 179 -8.89 -0.52 5.58
N CYS A 180 -7.87 -1.35 5.78
CA CYS A 180 -7.72 -2.24 6.93
C CYS A 180 -6.73 -1.67 7.97
N GLY A 181 -6.35 -0.40 7.87
CA GLY A 181 -5.38 0.24 8.78
C GLY A 181 -3.95 -0.28 8.65
N LEU A 182 -3.60 -0.88 7.50
CA LEU A 182 -2.27 -1.38 7.19
C LEU A 182 -1.53 -0.36 6.32
N ASN A 183 -0.54 0.33 6.91
CA ASN A 183 0.10 1.52 6.32
C ASN A 183 1.52 1.29 5.76
N LYS A 184 1.99 0.03 5.68
CA LYS A 184 3.27 -0.27 5.01
C LYS A 184 3.07 -0.33 3.49
N ILE A 185 4.19 -0.44 2.77
CA ILE A 185 4.16 -0.66 1.32
C ILE A 185 3.46 -1.99 1.04
N ALA A 186 2.50 -2.01 0.11
CA ALA A 186 1.68 -3.18 -0.20
C ALA A 186 2.50 -4.45 -0.51
N ASP A 187 3.66 -4.30 -1.15
CA ASP A 187 4.56 -5.41 -1.45
C ASP A 187 5.04 -6.12 -0.18
N ASP A 188 5.28 -5.42 0.94
CA ASP A 188 5.69 -6.03 2.21
C ASP A 188 4.64 -7.02 2.74
N TYR A 189 3.35 -6.71 2.53
CA TYR A 189 2.25 -7.56 2.94
C TYR A 189 2.05 -8.74 1.99
N ILE A 190 2.04 -8.48 0.69
CA ILE A 190 1.88 -9.51 -0.35
C ILE A 190 3.03 -10.51 -0.28
N ASP A 191 4.27 -10.03 -0.11
CA ASP A 191 5.46 -10.88 -0.08
C ASP A 191 5.60 -11.68 1.22
N ALA A 192 4.90 -11.29 2.29
CA ALA A 192 4.82 -12.09 3.51
C ALA A 192 3.97 -13.37 3.35
N LEU A 193 3.11 -13.45 2.32
CA LEU A 193 2.35 -14.65 2.01
C LEU A 193 3.20 -15.67 1.23
N PRO A 194 2.98 -16.99 1.42
CA PRO A 194 3.46 -18.02 0.50
C PRO A 194 2.89 -17.83 -0.91
N LYS A 195 3.65 -18.20 -1.95
CA LYS A 195 3.24 -18.02 -3.36
C LYS A 195 1.85 -18.58 -3.67
N SER A 196 1.45 -19.70 -3.08
CA SER A 196 0.14 -20.33 -3.30
C SER A 196 -1.04 -19.54 -2.73
N LEU A 197 -0.80 -18.58 -1.84
CA LEU A 197 -1.83 -17.75 -1.20
C LEU A 197 -1.80 -16.30 -1.67
N ARG A 198 -0.84 -15.91 -2.53
CA ARG A 198 -0.69 -14.52 -2.96
C ARG A 198 -1.75 -14.15 -4.00
N PRO A 199 -2.36 -12.96 -3.89
CA PRO A 199 -3.03 -12.36 -5.03
C PRO A 199 -1.99 -12.04 -6.11
N THR A 200 -2.41 -12.08 -7.36
CA THR A 200 -1.52 -11.84 -8.49
C THR A 200 -1.41 -10.34 -8.75
N LYS A 201 -0.22 -9.81 -9.03
CA LYS A 201 -0.07 -8.37 -9.28
C LYS A 201 -0.58 -8.04 -10.69
N PHE A 202 -1.22 -6.87 -10.86
CA PHE A 202 -1.77 -6.45 -12.16
C PHE A 202 -0.74 -6.54 -13.30
N ASP A 203 0.48 -6.06 -13.04
CA ASP A 203 1.59 -6.00 -13.98
C ASP A 203 2.22 -7.37 -14.29
N GLU A 204 1.93 -8.40 -13.49
CA GLU A 204 2.31 -9.81 -13.75
C GLU A 204 1.35 -10.48 -14.75
N ILE A 205 0.08 -10.05 -14.78
CA ILE A 205 -0.94 -10.62 -15.68
C ILE A 205 -1.02 -9.82 -16.97
N PHE A 206 -1.02 -8.50 -16.86
CA PHE A 206 -1.30 -7.61 -17.97
C PHE A 206 -0.09 -6.76 -18.31
N ARG A 207 -0.01 -6.41 -19.59
CA ARG A 207 0.86 -5.35 -20.08
C ARG A 207 0.06 -4.41 -20.95
N GLU A 208 0.59 -3.22 -21.10
CA GLU A 208 0.00 -2.18 -21.91
C GLU A 208 0.82 -1.99 -23.17
N GLU A 209 0.15 -1.87 -24.31
CA GLU A 209 0.78 -1.52 -25.58
C GLU A 209 -0.04 -0.46 -26.29
N VAL A 210 0.63 0.50 -26.93
CA VAL A 210 -0.05 1.47 -27.77
C VAL A 210 -0.58 0.75 -29.01
N ASN A 211 -1.83 1.01 -29.37
CA ASN A 211 -2.42 0.45 -30.58
C ASN A 211 -1.54 0.80 -31.79
N PRO A 212 -1.16 -0.18 -32.65
CA PRO A 212 -0.33 0.05 -33.82
C PRO A 212 -0.83 1.15 -34.76
N GLU A 213 -2.14 1.42 -34.81
CA GLU A 213 -2.72 2.51 -35.59
C GLU A 213 -2.19 3.88 -35.16
N CYS A 214 -1.96 4.08 -33.85
CA CYS A 214 -1.38 5.31 -33.33
C CYS A 214 0.05 5.55 -33.87
N ASN A 215 0.77 4.51 -34.29
CA ASN A 215 2.10 4.64 -34.90
C ASN A 215 2.06 5.17 -36.33
N VAL A 216 0.95 5.00 -37.04
CA VAL A 216 0.78 5.47 -38.41
C VAL A 216 -0.10 6.72 -38.52
N CYS A 217 -0.77 7.11 -37.43
CA CYS A 217 -1.53 8.36 -37.38
C CYS A 217 -0.65 9.58 -37.75
N ILE A 218 -1.22 10.45 -38.58
CA ILE A 218 -0.67 11.74 -38.95
C ILE A 218 -1.66 12.79 -38.44
N CYS A 219 -1.16 13.73 -37.63
CA CYS A 219 -1.96 14.84 -37.14
C CYS A 219 -2.52 15.66 -38.33
N PRO A 220 -3.83 16.00 -38.38
CA PRO A 220 -4.38 16.79 -39.49
C PRO A 220 -3.74 18.18 -39.65
N GLU A 221 -3.20 18.74 -38.56
CA GLU A 221 -2.46 20.01 -38.56
C GLU A 221 -0.99 19.88 -39.01
N ALA A 222 -0.53 18.66 -39.30
CA ALA A 222 0.79 18.42 -39.90
C ALA A 222 0.75 18.70 -41.41
N GLN A 223 1.23 19.87 -41.82
CA GLN A 223 1.32 20.22 -43.24
C GLN A 223 2.49 19.46 -43.89
N HIS A 224 2.26 18.84 -45.06
CA HIS A 224 3.31 18.23 -45.90
C HIS A 224 4.21 17.18 -45.22
N GLY A 225 3.67 16.43 -44.25
CA GLY A 225 4.42 15.35 -43.57
C GLY A 225 5.43 15.83 -42.53
N SER A 226 5.37 17.09 -42.11
CA SER A 226 6.13 17.60 -40.97
C SER A 226 5.48 17.26 -39.62
N THR A 227 6.15 17.52 -38.51
CA THR A 227 5.50 17.57 -37.19
C THR A 227 4.51 18.75 -37.14
N CYS A 228 3.41 18.61 -36.40
CA CYS A 228 2.49 19.73 -36.19
C CYS A 228 3.08 20.74 -35.21
N LYS A 229 2.62 22.01 -35.27
CA LYS A 229 3.16 23.09 -34.44
C LYS A 229 3.05 22.80 -32.94
N PHE A 230 1.96 22.16 -32.51
CA PHE A 230 1.78 21.74 -31.12
C PHE A 230 2.89 20.78 -30.67
N GLN A 231 3.13 19.72 -31.44
CA GLN A 231 4.19 18.76 -31.13
C GLN A 231 5.56 19.46 -31.07
N GLN A 232 5.85 20.33 -32.03
CA GLN A 232 7.11 21.08 -32.06
C GLN A 232 7.27 21.97 -30.82
N GLN A 233 6.24 22.71 -30.44
CA GLN A 233 6.26 23.55 -29.23
C GLN A 233 6.47 22.73 -27.96
N PHE A 234 5.82 21.56 -27.87
CA PHE A 234 5.98 20.66 -26.74
C PHE A 234 7.39 20.06 -26.67
N GLU A 235 7.97 19.66 -27.82
CA GLU A 235 9.36 19.22 -27.90
C GLU A 235 10.32 20.33 -27.48
N ASP A 236 10.16 21.55 -27.99
CA ASP A 236 10.98 22.71 -27.63
C ASP A 236 10.89 23.00 -26.12
N LEU A 237 9.70 22.83 -25.54
CA LEU A 237 9.47 22.98 -24.11
C LEU A 237 10.27 21.94 -23.31
N LEU A 238 10.11 20.64 -23.58
CA LEU A 238 10.82 19.56 -22.87
C LEU A 238 12.34 19.65 -23.02
N ARG A 239 12.82 20.06 -24.19
CA ARG A 239 14.25 20.19 -24.51
C ARG A 239 14.88 21.44 -23.90
N SER A 240 14.09 22.40 -23.44
CA SER A 240 14.60 23.69 -22.96
C SER A 240 15.32 23.60 -21.61
N ASP A 241 16.36 24.43 -21.44
CA ASP A 241 17.05 24.57 -20.15
C ASP A 241 16.12 25.13 -19.06
N GLN A 242 15.15 25.96 -19.45
CA GLN A 242 14.15 26.49 -18.52
C GLN A 242 13.28 25.38 -17.93
N PHE A 243 12.94 24.36 -18.71
CA PHE A 243 12.21 23.19 -18.23
C PHE A 243 13.08 22.38 -17.26
N GLN A 244 14.36 22.17 -17.58
CA GLN A 244 15.30 21.49 -16.67
C GLN A 244 15.46 22.24 -15.34
N VAL A 245 15.60 23.57 -15.38
CA VAL A 245 15.63 24.42 -14.17
C VAL A 245 14.31 24.31 -13.40
N GLY A 246 13.17 24.25 -14.09
CA GLY A 246 11.86 24.02 -13.50
C GLY A 246 11.78 22.68 -12.76
N LEU A 247 12.25 21.58 -13.36
CA LEU A 247 12.31 20.26 -12.72
C LEU A 247 13.17 20.29 -11.46
N LYS A 248 14.36 20.92 -11.52
CA LYS A 248 15.24 21.09 -10.35
C LYS A 248 14.53 21.84 -9.22
N ARG A 249 13.79 22.92 -9.54
CA ARG A 249 12.96 23.63 -8.55
C ARG A 249 11.90 22.73 -7.93
N LEU A 250 11.20 21.92 -8.73
CA LEU A 250 10.19 20.99 -8.22
C LEU A 250 10.78 19.92 -7.29
N LEU A 251 11.95 19.36 -7.63
CA LEU A 251 12.65 18.39 -6.79
C LEU A 251 13.11 19.01 -5.47
N MET A 252 13.72 20.19 -5.53
CA MET A 252 14.16 20.91 -4.33
C MET A 252 13.01 21.28 -3.39
N GLU A 253 11.86 21.67 -3.95
CA GLU A 253 10.64 21.95 -3.18
C GLU A 253 10.14 20.68 -2.45
N ASN A 254 10.36 19.50 -3.04
CA ASN A 254 10.10 18.20 -2.40
C ASN A 254 11.23 17.76 -1.45
N ARG A 255 12.24 18.61 -1.20
CA ARG A 255 13.46 18.30 -0.41
C ARG A 255 14.27 17.14 -0.98
N GLN A 256 14.21 16.92 -2.30
CA GLN A 256 15.02 15.94 -3.00
C GLN A 256 16.25 16.61 -3.60
N ASP A 257 17.39 15.90 -3.63
CA ASP A 257 18.60 16.37 -4.32
C ASP A 257 18.44 16.19 -5.84
N PRO A 258 18.43 17.26 -6.64
CA PRO A 258 18.30 17.14 -8.09
C PRO A 258 19.42 16.32 -8.75
N GLN A 259 20.59 16.20 -8.11
CA GLN A 259 21.72 15.43 -8.65
C GLN A 259 21.37 13.94 -8.80
N GLU A 260 20.55 13.38 -7.91
CA GLU A 260 20.10 11.99 -7.98
C GLU A 260 19.27 11.70 -9.25
N PHE A 261 18.65 12.74 -9.81
CA PHE A 261 17.75 12.64 -10.96
C PHE A 261 18.35 13.20 -12.25
N GLU A 262 19.59 13.73 -12.22
CA GLU A 262 20.22 14.43 -13.36
C GLU A 262 20.24 13.57 -14.63
N GLN A 263 20.52 12.26 -14.51
CA GLN A 263 20.51 11.35 -15.65
C GLN A 263 19.10 11.19 -16.25
N ARG A 264 18.06 11.09 -15.42
CA ARG A 264 16.67 10.95 -15.89
C ARG A 264 16.18 12.24 -16.52
N MET A 265 16.49 13.39 -15.91
CA MET A 265 16.21 14.72 -16.44
C MET A 265 16.88 14.94 -17.81
N LYS A 266 18.15 14.54 -17.94
CA LYS A 266 18.88 14.59 -19.21
C LYS A 266 18.29 13.67 -20.27
N LYS A 267 17.87 12.45 -19.90
CA LYS A 267 17.16 11.54 -20.82
C LYS A 267 15.83 12.13 -21.29
N LEU A 268 15.05 12.74 -20.39
CA LEU A 268 13.83 13.46 -20.75
C LEU A 268 14.12 14.57 -21.78
N GLN A 269 15.24 15.29 -21.61
CA GLN A 269 15.66 16.36 -22.51
C GLN A 269 16.13 15.86 -23.88
N THR A 270 16.70 14.66 -23.98
CA THR A 270 17.46 14.24 -25.19
C THR A 270 16.92 13.02 -25.91
N ASP A 271 16.33 12.06 -25.18
CA ASP A 271 16.07 10.71 -25.68
C ASP A 271 14.57 10.40 -25.85
N VAL A 272 13.69 11.34 -25.48
CA VAL A 272 12.23 11.17 -25.60
C VAL A 272 11.78 11.55 -27.00
N LYS A 273 11.17 10.59 -27.70
CA LYS A 273 10.47 10.81 -28.97
C LYS A 273 9.04 11.18 -28.67
N THR A 274 8.55 12.30 -29.20
CA THR A 274 7.13 12.66 -29.07
C THR A 274 6.41 12.37 -30.39
N LYS A 275 5.12 12.06 -30.30
CA LYS A 275 4.26 11.87 -31.46
C LYS A 275 2.86 12.41 -31.17
N CYS A 276 2.43 13.36 -31.99
CA CYS A 276 1.04 13.78 -32.00
C CYS A 276 0.18 12.83 -32.86
N THR A 277 -0.87 12.25 -32.29
CA THR A 277 -1.77 11.30 -32.96
C THR A 277 -2.96 11.97 -33.65
N GLY A 278 -3.07 13.31 -33.58
CA GLY A 278 -4.22 14.05 -34.08
C GLY A 278 -5.27 14.28 -33.00
N PHE A 279 -6.53 14.41 -33.39
CA PHE A 279 -7.62 14.79 -32.49
C PHE A 279 -8.25 13.62 -31.72
N GLU A 280 -7.94 12.38 -32.08
CA GLU A 280 -8.39 11.19 -31.37
C GLU A 280 -7.51 10.89 -30.16
N ASN A 281 -8.10 10.27 -29.13
CA ASN A 281 -7.36 9.72 -27.99
C ASN A 281 -6.37 8.65 -28.45
N ILE A 282 -5.31 8.46 -27.65
CA ILE A 282 -4.39 7.35 -27.79
C ILE A 282 -5.12 6.10 -27.31
N LYS A 283 -5.27 5.14 -28.22
CA LYS A 283 -5.82 3.82 -27.92
C LYS A 283 -4.70 2.94 -27.36
N ILE A 284 -4.92 2.39 -26.17
CA ILE A 284 -3.98 1.54 -25.45
C ILE A 284 -4.61 0.15 -25.33
N HIS A 285 -3.94 -0.87 -25.83
CA HIS A 285 -4.34 -2.26 -25.65
C HIS A 285 -3.86 -2.77 -24.30
N ILE A 286 -4.76 -3.44 -23.59
CA ILE A 286 -4.44 -4.24 -22.41
C ILE A 286 -4.30 -5.68 -22.90
N ILE A 287 -3.09 -6.22 -22.77
CA ILE A 287 -2.72 -7.54 -23.31
C ILE A 287 -2.45 -8.48 -22.15
N ASP A 288 -3.08 -9.65 -22.16
CA ASP A 288 -2.76 -10.73 -21.24
C ASP A 288 -1.40 -11.34 -21.61
N ARG A 289 -0.47 -11.35 -20.64
CA ARG A 289 0.91 -11.78 -20.85
C ARG A 289 1.05 -13.29 -21.12
N ASN A 290 0.07 -14.10 -20.71
CA ASN A 290 0.11 -15.54 -20.90
C ASN A 290 -0.38 -15.95 -22.28
N THR A 291 -1.39 -15.26 -22.79
CA THR A 291 -2.04 -15.59 -24.08
C THR A 291 -1.57 -14.72 -25.24
N ASP A 292 -0.97 -13.56 -24.94
CA ASP A 292 -0.63 -12.51 -25.90
C ASP A 292 -1.85 -11.89 -26.61
N GLU A 293 -3.05 -12.08 -26.05
CA GLU A 293 -4.30 -11.58 -26.60
C GLU A 293 -4.68 -10.21 -26.01
N VAL A 294 -5.25 -9.34 -26.85
CA VAL A 294 -5.86 -8.08 -26.40
C VAL A 294 -7.16 -8.40 -25.68
N VAL A 295 -7.19 -8.17 -24.38
CA VAL A 295 -8.33 -8.48 -23.52
C VAL A 295 -9.23 -7.28 -23.26
N ASP A 296 -8.67 -6.07 -23.31
CA ASP A 296 -9.43 -4.82 -23.19
C ASP A 296 -8.67 -3.64 -23.83
N LYS A 297 -9.29 -2.47 -23.84
CA LYS A 297 -8.73 -1.23 -24.38
C LYS A 297 -8.98 -0.06 -23.45
N LEU A 298 -8.01 0.83 -23.38
CA LEU A 298 -8.13 2.12 -22.72
C LEU A 298 -7.92 3.23 -23.75
N GLU A 299 -8.44 4.40 -23.42
CA GLU A 299 -8.17 5.63 -24.16
C GLU A 299 -7.62 6.68 -23.20
N ASP A 300 -6.57 7.36 -23.62
CA ASP A 300 -5.99 8.47 -22.89
C ASP A 300 -5.57 9.57 -23.87
N SER A 301 -5.41 10.79 -23.37
CA SER A 301 -4.94 11.95 -24.13
C SER A 301 -3.42 12.02 -24.25
N CYS A 302 -2.69 11.32 -23.38
CA CYS A 302 -1.24 11.20 -23.44
C CYS A 302 -0.81 9.82 -22.92
N TYR A 303 0.23 9.25 -23.51
CA TYR A 303 0.74 7.95 -23.07
C TYR A 303 2.24 7.78 -23.31
N ALA A 304 2.96 7.35 -22.28
CA ALA A 304 4.40 7.10 -22.32
C ALA A 304 4.72 5.59 -22.36
N VAL A 305 5.45 5.17 -23.40
CA VAL A 305 5.97 3.81 -23.60
C VAL A 305 7.49 3.83 -23.56
N GLN A 306 8.07 2.89 -22.83
CA GLN A 306 9.50 2.63 -22.88
C GLN A 306 9.80 1.54 -23.91
N GLY A 307 10.54 1.87 -24.97
CA GLY A 307 11.07 0.90 -25.94
C GLY A 307 12.51 0.48 -25.61
N GLU A 308 13.22 -0.06 -26.59
CA GLU A 308 14.64 -0.44 -26.49
C GLU A 308 15.55 0.80 -26.28
N GLY A 309 15.63 1.26 -25.03
CA GLY A 309 16.50 2.35 -24.61
C GLY A 309 15.95 3.77 -24.80
N THR A 310 14.85 3.95 -25.54
CA THR A 310 14.22 5.27 -25.75
C THR A 310 12.76 5.28 -25.29
N TRP A 311 12.32 6.40 -24.73
CA TRP A 311 10.90 6.64 -24.42
C TRP A 311 10.18 7.24 -25.62
N SER A 312 8.96 6.78 -25.86
CA SER A 312 8.03 7.38 -26.83
C SER A 312 6.81 7.92 -26.09
N LEU A 313 6.48 9.19 -26.35
CA LEU A 313 5.35 9.89 -25.75
C LEU A 313 4.32 10.19 -26.85
N TYR A 314 3.19 9.50 -26.79
CA TYR A 314 2.05 9.72 -27.68
C TYR A 314 1.14 10.76 -27.06
N MET A 315 0.68 11.73 -27.85
CA MET A 315 -0.12 12.85 -27.36
C MET A 315 -1.25 13.14 -28.35
N GLN A 316 -2.45 13.32 -27.82
CA GLN A 316 -3.55 13.92 -28.54
C GLN A 316 -3.19 15.39 -28.82
N HIS A 317 -3.61 15.90 -29.96
CA HIS A 317 -3.44 17.31 -30.31
C HIS A 317 -4.16 18.19 -29.28
N ASP A 318 -3.49 19.23 -28.81
CA ASP A 318 -3.95 20.07 -27.70
C ASP A 318 -5.33 20.70 -27.95
N PHE A 319 -6.24 20.46 -27.00
CA PHE A 319 -7.54 21.12 -26.89
C PHE A 319 -7.59 22.17 -25.77
N LYS A 320 -6.48 22.37 -25.03
CA LYS A 320 -6.36 23.21 -23.83
C LYS A 320 -7.40 22.88 -22.76
N ASP A 321 -7.61 21.59 -22.50
CA ASP A 321 -8.43 21.15 -21.37
C ASP A 321 -7.56 20.69 -20.19
N ASP A 322 -8.17 20.68 -18.99
CA ASP A 322 -7.49 20.31 -17.76
C ASP A 322 -7.11 18.82 -17.74
N LYS A 323 -7.88 17.95 -18.42
CA LYS A 323 -7.65 16.50 -18.44
C LYS A 323 -6.38 16.13 -19.21
N ASN A 324 -6.17 16.72 -20.38
CA ASN A 324 -4.99 16.50 -21.22
C ASN A 324 -3.72 16.96 -20.51
N SER A 325 -3.83 18.05 -19.75
CA SER A 325 -2.74 18.62 -18.97
C SER A 325 -2.31 17.67 -17.83
N VAL A 326 -3.26 17.04 -17.14
CA VAL A 326 -2.99 16.03 -16.10
C VAL A 326 -2.32 14.79 -16.68
N SER A 327 -2.91 14.18 -17.73
CA SER A 327 -2.37 12.97 -18.36
C SER A 327 -0.94 13.17 -18.88
N THR A 328 -0.67 14.32 -19.51
CA THR A 328 0.67 14.69 -19.96
C THR A 328 1.65 14.85 -18.80
N GLY A 329 1.21 15.48 -17.70
CA GLY A 329 1.98 15.58 -16.45
C GLY A 329 2.35 14.21 -15.88
N THR A 330 1.39 13.29 -15.80
CA THR A 330 1.60 11.92 -15.33
C THR A 330 2.61 11.18 -16.22
N CYS A 331 2.47 11.27 -17.55
CA CYS A 331 3.37 10.60 -18.48
C CYS A 331 4.81 11.13 -18.40
N VAL A 332 4.99 12.45 -18.28
CA VAL A 332 6.33 13.05 -18.10
C VAL A 332 6.93 12.65 -16.76
N ASN A 333 6.14 12.60 -15.68
CA ASN A 333 6.62 12.17 -14.38
C ASN A 333 7.00 10.67 -14.38
N LYS A 334 6.26 9.81 -15.08
CA LYS A 334 6.59 8.40 -15.28
C LYS A 334 7.97 8.23 -15.94
N ILE A 335 8.31 9.05 -16.95
CA ILE A 335 9.64 9.04 -17.58
C ILE A 335 10.74 9.42 -16.57
N LEU A 336 10.43 10.31 -15.63
CA LEU A 336 11.32 10.69 -14.53
C LEU A 336 11.36 9.67 -13.38
N GLY A 337 10.55 8.61 -13.45
CA GLY A 337 10.39 7.59 -12.41
C GLY A 337 9.61 8.10 -11.20
N ASP A 338 8.54 8.84 -11.45
CA ASP A 338 7.54 9.31 -10.49
C ASP A 338 8.11 10.10 -9.31
N CYS A 339 9.17 10.87 -9.57
CA CYS A 339 9.89 11.61 -8.54
C CYS A 339 9.25 12.97 -8.20
N ILE A 340 8.39 13.52 -9.07
CA ILE A 340 7.78 14.83 -8.85
C ILE A 340 6.48 14.69 -8.07
N GLN A 341 6.46 15.17 -6.83
CA GLN A 341 5.28 15.12 -5.96
C GLN A 341 4.32 16.32 -6.16
N LYS A 342 4.84 17.46 -6.64
CA LYS A 342 4.04 18.67 -6.92
C LYS A 342 3.50 18.63 -8.34
N GLU A 343 2.51 17.78 -8.58
CA GLU A 343 1.91 17.58 -9.92
C GLU A 343 1.41 18.89 -10.54
N LYS A 344 0.80 19.79 -9.76
CA LYS A 344 0.36 21.12 -10.25
C LYS A 344 1.50 21.94 -10.85
N GLY A 345 2.71 21.82 -10.30
CA GLY A 345 3.89 22.48 -10.82
C GLY A 345 4.28 21.91 -12.18
N MET A 346 4.36 20.58 -12.29
CA MET A 346 4.62 19.88 -13.55
C MET A 346 3.60 20.26 -14.63
N ILE A 347 2.30 20.21 -14.30
CA ILE A 347 1.20 20.56 -15.19
C ILE A 347 1.32 22.01 -15.66
N ALA A 348 1.60 22.95 -14.76
CA ALA A 348 1.77 24.36 -15.12
C ALA A 348 2.98 24.62 -16.03
N MET A 349 4.07 23.86 -15.85
CA MET A 349 5.22 23.93 -16.75
C MET A 349 4.86 23.44 -18.16
N LEU A 350 4.20 22.28 -18.25
CA LEU A 350 3.81 21.65 -19.52
C LEU A 350 2.75 22.45 -20.29
N GLY A 351 1.92 23.23 -19.59
CA GLY A 351 0.94 24.14 -20.20
C GLY A 351 1.52 25.47 -20.71
N CYS A 352 2.82 25.73 -20.56
CA CYS A 352 3.45 26.97 -21.04
C CYS A 352 3.56 26.97 -22.56
N SER A 353 3.18 28.08 -23.20
CA SER A 353 3.30 28.22 -24.67
C SER A 353 4.74 28.50 -25.12
N SER A 354 5.62 28.85 -24.19
CA SER A 354 7.04 29.12 -24.40
C SER A 354 7.84 28.76 -23.14
N PRO A 355 9.08 28.23 -23.27
CA PRO A 355 9.98 27.99 -22.14
C PRO A 355 10.18 29.18 -21.20
N SER A 356 10.12 30.40 -21.73
CA SER A 356 10.29 31.63 -20.93
C SER A 356 9.19 31.86 -19.89
N GLU A 357 8.03 31.22 -20.04
CA GLU A 357 6.89 31.38 -19.14
C GLU A 357 6.96 30.48 -17.90
N ILE A 358 7.73 29.39 -17.97
CA ILE A 358 7.86 28.35 -16.94
C ILE A 358 8.15 28.96 -15.58
N THR A 359 9.15 29.84 -15.52
CA THR A 359 9.57 30.47 -14.27
C THR A 359 8.42 31.23 -13.61
N ARG A 360 7.68 32.02 -14.40
CA ARG A 360 6.52 32.79 -13.93
C ARG A 360 5.37 31.86 -13.51
N ALA A 361 5.16 30.75 -14.21
CA ALA A 361 4.13 29.77 -13.89
C ALA A 361 4.40 29.11 -12.52
N LEU A 362 5.65 28.72 -12.26
CA LEU A 362 6.06 28.16 -10.97
C LEU A 362 5.99 29.20 -9.84
N ASP A 363 6.41 30.44 -10.09
CA ASP A 363 6.33 31.52 -9.08
C ASP A 363 4.89 31.78 -8.63
N LYS A 364 3.91 31.74 -9.56
CA LYS A 364 2.48 31.87 -9.23
C LYS A 364 1.95 30.75 -8.33
N LEU A 365 2.59 29.58 -8.36
CA LEU A 365 2.25 28.45 -7.49
C LEU A 365 3.02 28.48 -6.16
N GLY A 366 3.82 29.52 -5.91
CA GLY A 366 4.64 29.65 -4.70
C GLY A 366 5.84 28.70 -4.64
N ILE A 367 6.19 28.04 -5.74
CA ILE A 367 7.34 27.13 -5.79
C ILE A 367 8.59 27.98 -5.79
N THR A 368 9.49 27.80 -4.84
CA THR A 368 10.60 28.76 -4.64
C THR A 368 11.71 28.61 -5.68
N ARG A 369 12.47 29.70 -5.88
CA ARG A 369 13.76 29.68 -6.60
C ARG A 369 14.84 29.54 -5.53
N SER A 370 15.12 28.33 -5.08
CA SER A 370 16.18 28.15 -4.08
C SER A 370 17.56 28.39 -4.71
N THR A 371 18.30 29.34 -4.16
CA THR A 371 19.75 29.43 -4.33
C THR A 371 20.37 28.35 -3.45
N PHE A 372 21.02 27.35 -4.03
CA PHE A 372 21.95 26.49 -3.29
C PHE A 372 23.03 27.41 -2.68
N LYS A 373 22.87 27.82 -1.43
CA LYS A 373 24.02 28.09 -0.57
C LYS A 373 24.39 26.75 0.03
N ALA A 374 25.59 26.30 -0.30
CA ALA A 374 26.24 25.28 0.49
C ALA A 374 26.41 25.85 1.90
N ASP A 375 25.54 25.47 2.83
CA ASP A 375 25.76 25.72 4.25
C ASP A 375 26.89 24.77 4.71
N ASN A 376 28.12 25.14 4.35
CA ASN A 376 29.29 24.83 5.15
C ASN A 376 29.43 25.97 6.16
N ASP A 377 28.67 25.91 7.25
CA ASP A 377 29.00 26.64 8.46
C ASP A 377 28.42 25.91 9.68
N PHE A 378 28.99 24.74 9.97
CA PHE A 378 29.07 24.28 11.35
C PHE A 378 30.15 25.12 12.03
N THR A 379 29.79 26.33 12.47
CA THR A 379 30.55 26.99 13.53
C THR A 379 30.06 26.43 14.85
N ASP A 380 30.97 25.78 15.57
CA ASP A 380 30.86 25.46 16.99
C ASP A 380 30.26 26.64 17.77
N PHE A 381 29.22 26.35 18.56
CA PHE A 381 28.84 27.20 19.68
C PHE A 381 28.95 26.37 20.95
N ASP A 382 30.16 26.40 21.52
CA ASP A 382 30.36 26.24 22.95
C ASP A 382 29.84 27.49 23.68
N ASP A 383 29.01 27.22 24.68
CA ASP A 383 28.86 27.84 26.01
C ASP A 383 28.90 29.37 26.25
N GLU A 384 28.05 29.73 27.23
CA GLU A 384 28.10 30.90 28.11
C GLU A 384 27.61 32.27 27.61
N GLN A 385 26.37 32.63 27.99
CA GLN A 385 26.07 33.61 29.05
C GLN A 385 24.60 34.05 29.02
N VAL A 386 23.91 33.88 30.15
CA VAL A 386 22.59 34.47 30.42
C VAL A 386 22.80 35.85 31.07
N PRO A 387 22.32 36.95 30.49
CA PRO A 387 22.23 38.23 31.19
C PRO A 387 20.85 38.39 31.82
N GLY A 388 20.85 38.68 33.11
CA GLY A 388 19.66 39.06 33.86
C GLY A 388 19.17 40.47 33.52
N LEU A 389 17.85 40.61 33.53
CA LEU A 389 17.07 41.82 33.78
C LEU A 389 15.81 41.27 34.48
N GLY A 390 15.36 41.72 35.64
CA GLY A 390 15.36 43.05 36.22
C GLY A 390 14.00 43.17 36.91
N HIS A 391 14.02 43.39 38.23
CA HIS A 391 12.85 43.52 39.10
C HIS A 391 11.81 44.52 38.61
N HIS A 392 10.53 44.22 38.81
CA HIS A 392 9.64 45.08 39.60
C HIS A 392 8.33 44.38 39.98
N GLY A 393 7.88 44.64 41.21
CA GLY A 393 6.43 44.67 41.49
C GLY A 393 5.90 43.78 42.61
N GLY A 394 6.39 43.97 43.84
CA GLY A 394 5.54 44.26 45.01
C GLY A 394 4.48 43.25 45.49
N GLY A 395 4.64 42.84 46.75
CA GLY A 395 3.56 43.07 47.71
C GLY A 395 3.08 41.86 48.52
N GLY A 396 3.30 41.96 49.84
CA GLY A 396 2.60 41.19 50.89
C GLY A 396 3.29 39.87 51.23
N GLY A 397 3.83 39.65 52.43
CA GLY A 397 3.57 40.28 53.71
C GLY A 397 3.40 39.16 54.74
N GLY A 398 4.18 39.22 55.82
CA GLY A 398 3.82 38.58 57.07
C GLY A 398 4.55 37.29 57.44
N GLY A 399 5.56 37.46 58.31
CA GLY A 399 5.61 36.74 59.59
C GLY A 399 6.04 35.29 59.57
N GLY A 400 7.33 35.05 59.79
CA GLY A 400 7.77 33.79 60.39
C GLY A 400 7.36 33.70 61.86
N VAL A 401 7.21 32.49 62.37
CA VAL A 401 7.78 31.98 63.64
C VAL A 401 7.68 30.45 63.56
N GLY A 402 8.73 29.77 64.01
CA GLY A 402 8.85 28.32 64.04
C GLY A 402 7.93 27.58 65.04
N PRO A 403 8.20 26.28 65.26
CA PRO A 403 7.30 25.25 65.83
C PRO A 403 7.17 25.41 67.36
N PRO A 404 6.40 24.60 68.16
CA PRO A 404 6.04 23.18 67.96
C PRO A 404 4.68 22.69 68.54
N ARG A 405 4.23 21.50 68.11
CA ARG A 405 3.82 20.32 68.91
C ARG A 405 3.08 19.29 68.08
#